data_AF-A0A1J5J063-F1
#
_entry.id   AF-A0A1J5J063-F1
#
_cell.length_a   1.000
_cell.length_b   1.000
_cell.length_c   1.000
_cell.angle_alpha   90.00
_cell.angle_beta   90.00
_cell.angle_gamma   90.00
#
_symmetry.space_group_name_H-M   'P 1'
#
loop_
_entity.id
_entity.type
_entity.pdbx_description
1 polymer ?
#
loop_
_entity_poly.entity_id
_entity_poly.type
_entity_poly.pdbx_seq_one_letter_code
_entity_poly.pdbx_strand_id
1 'polypeptide(L)'
;MKIKVFGKILGTFMVALLALGVGVTLRASAGTENNVFGFAWGGNEAVDTNGAFAVPNNGAIDGDENGFGWVSFNSTDCDTDDNGIVDLSEVRVHPGCPAGTIASYGVKVPEANGDLSGYAWSEHFGWISFNATDLTGCPSGSCKAERIGNQIKGWARILSIRDAGANAGGWSGWIQLDPLIAGPDTVTLDVASSPHKFKGYAYSDELGWLQFNPEKGGVSYENPSTVDLKINGKDAIVSGEATLGTPLNITWTSQNTVSCIAKQGYGFWNTPIGTNSGSNPITTQAVFSSLPYKIECTGLDGTTAFDEVPVTLLCVGGCDTSWSACSKACGTGTQSRTCTSSTCDSYPEEQSCNTNACNQSSWREVAPE
;
A
#
# COMPACT_ATOMS: atom_id res chain seq x y z
N MET A 1 37.34 -8.33 -62.39
CA MET A 1 36.14 -8.52 -63.24
C MET A 1 35.09 -9.24 -62.42
N LYS A 2 33.89 -8.65 -62.31
CA LYS A 2 32.74 -9.19 -61.57
C LYS A 2 32.39 -10.61 -62.04
N ILE A 3 31.78 -11.43 -61.19
CA ILE A 3 30.37 -11.88 -61.36
C ILE A 3 29.93 -12.69 -60.13
N LYS A 4 28.74 -12.29 -59.63
CA LYS A 4 27.96 -12.86 -58.53
C LYS A 4 27.50 -14.29 -58.84
N VAL A 5 27.29 -15.09 -57.79
CA VAL A 5 26.16 -16.03 -57.74
C VAL A 5 25.44 -15.85 -56.40
N PHE A 6 24.17 -15.49 -56.50
CA PHE A 6 23.16 -15.49 -55.44
C PHE A 6 22.39 -16.82 -55.51
N GLY A 7 21.89 -17.33 -54.38
CA GLY A 7 20.61 -18.06 -54.38
C GLY A 7 20.55 -19.43 -53.67
N LYS A 8 20.27 -19.38 -52.36
CA LYS A 8 19.30 -20.16 -51.55
C LYS A 8 18.96 -21.62 -51.93
N ILE A 9 19.16 -22.55 -50.98
CA ILE A 9 18.26 -23.68 -50.64
C ILE A 9 18.44 -23.97 -49.13
N LEU A 10 17.53 -23.49 -48.27
CA LEU A 10 16.48 -24.26 -47.55
C LEU A 10 17.02 -25.45 -46.72
N GLY A 11 17.01 -25.29 -45.39
CA GLY A 11 17.39 -26.34 -44.43
C GLY A 11 16.79 -26.08 -43.05
N THR A 12 15.65 -26.72 -42.82
CA THR A 12 15.08 -27.25 -41.56
C THR A 12 15.70 -26.77 -40.24
N PHE A 13 14.96 -25.92 -39.49
CA PHE A 13 15.25 -25.65 -38.08
C PHE A 13 14.56 -26.71 -37.21
N MET A 14 15.36 -27.63 -36.67
CA MET A 14 15.02 -28.41 -35.49
C MET A 14 16.27 -28.49 -34.62
N VAL A 15 16.07 -28.49 -33.29
CA VAL A 15 17.07 -28.63 -32.20
C VAL A 15 17.70 -27.27 -31.79
N ALA A 16 17.74 -26.84 -30.52
CA ALA A 16 17.44 -27.46 -29.23
C ALA A 16 16.84 -26.40 -28.29
N LEU A 17 15.89 -26.82 -27.47
CA LEU A 17 15.53 -26.13 -26.23
C LEU A 17 16.70 -26.30 -25.25
N LEU A 18 17.75 -25.48 -25.37
CA LEU A 18 18.67 -25.29 -24.25
C LEU A 18 17.97 -24.34 -23.29
N ALA A 19 17.54 -24.87 -22.16
CA ALA A 19 17.22 -24.08 -20.98
C ALA A 19 18.50 -23.39 -20.50
N LEU A 20 18.88 -22.30 -21.17
CA LEU A 20 19.69 -21.27 -20.57
C LEU A 20 18.78 -20.60 -19.55
N GLY A 21 18.95 -21.00 -18.29
CA GLY A 21 18.49 -20.20 -17.17
C GLY A 21 19.20 -18.85 -17.27
N VAL A 22 18.60 -17.93 -18.02
CA VAL A 22 18.83 -16.51 -17.83
C VAL A 22 18.36 -16.31 -16.40
N GLY A 23 19.30 -16.20 -15.48
CA GLY A 23 18.99 -15.69 -14.16
C GLY A 23 18.39 -14.31 -14.40
N VAL A 24 17.07 -14.25 -14.46
CA VAL A 24 16.35 -13.04 -14.09
C VAL A 24 16.74 -12.88 -12.65
N THR A 25 17.81 -12.13 -12.40
CA THR A 25 18.05 -11.62 -11.05
C THR A 25 16.77 -10.88 -10.73
N LEU A 26 15.97 -11.46 -9.82
CA LEU A 26 14.85 -10.82 -9.17
C LEU A 26 15.43 -9.63 -8.41
N ARG A 27 15.65 -8.51 -9.11
CA ARG A 27 15.95 -7.21 -8.51
C ARG A 27 14.61 -6.55 -8.32
N ALA A 28 13.93 -7.03 -7.30
CA ALA A 28 12.60 -6.61 -6.93
C ALA A 28 12.60 -6.48 -5.42
N SER A 29 12.72 -5.24 -5.00
CA SER A 29 12.33 -4.86 -3.67
C SER A 29 11.70 -3.49 -3.86
N ALA A 30 10.41 -3.44 -4.21
CA ALA A 30 9.62 -2.34 -3.67
C ALA A 30 9.49 -2.62 -2.19
N GLY A 31 10.13 -1.78 -1.38
CA GLY A 31 9.63 -1.60 -0.03
C GLY A 31 8.32 -0.82 -0.10
N THR A 32 7.56 -0.85 0.97
CA THR A 32 6.41 0.03 1.26
C THR A 32 6.76 1.53 1.30
N GLU A 33 7.96 1.92 0.86
CA GLU A 33 8.52 3.27 0.87
C GLU A 33 8.62 3.89 -0.54
N ASN A 34 8.29 3.14 -1.60
CA ASN A 34 8.26 3.69 -2.95
C ASN A 34 7.02 4.57 -3.12
N ASN A 35 7.23 5.75 -3.69
CA ASN A 35 6.24 6.83 -3.67
C ASN A 35 6.10 7.50 -5.03
N VAL A 36 6.58 6.85 -6.09
CA VAL A 36 6.40 7.25 -7.48
C VAL A 36 5.62 6.15 -8.19
N PHE A 37 4.67 6.54 -9.02
CA PHE A 37 3.81 5.63 -9.80
C PHE A 37 3.37 6.29 -11.11
N GLY A 38 2.80 5.52 -12.02
CA GLY A 38 2.38 5.94 -13.35
C GLY A 38 3.46 5.74 -14.41
N PHE A 39 3.13 6.17 -15.62
CA PHE A 39 3.90 5.84 -16.82
C PHE A 39 4.51 7.09 -17.48
N ALA A 40 5.82 7.10 -17.66
CA ALA A 40 6.48 7.99 -18.59
C ALA A 40 6.47 7.37 -20.00
N TRP A 41 6.63 8.20 -21.03
CA TRP A 41 6.69 7.74 -22.41
C TRP A 41 7.90 8.32 -23.11
N GLY A 42 8.66 7.49 -23.82
CA GLY A 42 9.76 7.97 -24.65
C GLY A 42 9.85 7.27 -25.98
N GLY A 43 10.01 8.04 -27.04
CA GLY A 43 10.14 7.53 -28.40
C GLY A 43 9.87 8.62 -29.42
N ASN A 44 10.55 8.54 -30.54
CA ASN A 44 10.26 9.35 -31.72
C ASN A 44 9.35 8.56 -32.66
N GLU A 45 8.22 9.15 -33.03
CA GLU A 45 7.60 8.86 -34.33
C GLU A 45 8.71 9.12 -35.36
N ALA A 46 9.03 8.14 -36.20
CA ALA A 46 9.93 8.39 -37.31
C ALA A 46 9.42 9.65 -38.04
N VAL A 47 10.26 10.69 -38.07
CA VAL A 47 10.05 11.98 -38.76
C VAL A 47 8.82 12.03 -39.66
N ASP A 48 7.89 12.96 -39.38
CA ASP A 48 6.84 13.26 -40.34
C ASP A 48 7.46 13.55 -41.73
N THR A 49 6.70 13.42 -42.81
CA THR A 49 7.21 13.60 -44.17
C THR A 49 7.85 14.97 -44.46
N ASN A 50 7.85 15.89 -43.48
CA ASN A 50 8.42 17.23 -43.57
C ASN A 50 9.70 17.41 -42.73
N GLY A 51 10.20 16.37 -42.06
CA GLY A 51 11.46 16.41 -41.30
C GLY A 51 11.40 17.30 -40.05
N ALA A 52 10.20 17.56 -39.52
CA ALA A 52 10.05 18.21 -38.22
C ALA A 52 10.15 17.17 -37.09
N PHE A 53 10.77 17.55 -35.98
CA PHE A 53 10.83 16.73 -34.77
C PHE A 53 9.43 16.65 -34.16
N ALA A 54 8.72 15.55 -34.43
CA ALA A 54 7.37 15.34 -33.92
C ALA A 54 7.43 15.07 -32.41
N VAL A 55 6.80 15.96 -31.62
CA VAL A 55 6.47 15.69 -30.21
C VAL A 55 5.31 14.68 -30.22
N PRO A 56 5.40 13.53 -29.53
CA PRO A 56 4.46 12.43 -29.70
C PRO A 56 3.12 12.77 -29.03
N ASN A 57 2.17 13.28 -29.79
CA ASN A 57 0.88 13.78 -29.29
C ASN A 57 -0.31 12.85 -29.54
N ASN A 58 -0.15 11.63 -30.07
CA ASN A 58 -1.31 10.77 -30.37
C ASN A 58 -1.42 9.51 -29.50
N GLY A 59 -0.35 9.09 -28.79
CA GLY A 59 -0.37 7.87 -27.96
C GLY A 59 -0.99 6.66 -28.69
N ALA A 60 -0.74 6.55 -29.99
CA ALA A 60 -1.04 5.39 -30.80
C ALA A 60 0.27 4.62 -30.94
N ILE A 61 0.24 3.32 -30.67
CA ILE A 61 1.32 2.39 -31.03
C ILE A 61 1.01 1.98 -32.47
N ASP A 62 1.56 2.69 -33.45
CA ASP A 62 1.34 2.38 -34.88
C ASP A 62 2.55 1.73 -35.57
N GLY A 63 3.63 1.50 -34.81
CA GLY A 63 4.73 0.61 -35.18
C GLY A 63 5.97 1.30 -35.75
N ASP A 64 6.01 2.64 -35.74
CA ASP A 64 7.15 3.45 -36.18
C ASP A 64 7.96 4.04 -35.00
N GLU A 65 7.63 3.67 -33.76
CA GLU A 65 8.25 4.22 -32.55
C GLU A 65 9.60 3.55 -32.26
N ASN A 66 10.69 4.31 -32.40
CA ASN A 66 12.00 3.92 -31.87
C ASN A 66 12.20 4.65 -30.54
N GLY A 67 12.71 4.00 -29.49
CA GLY A 67 12.98 4.62 -28.19
C GLY A 67 12.38 3.89 -26.99
N PHE A 68 12.35 4.55 -25.84
CA PHE A 68 12.07 3.96 -24.52
C PHE A 68 10.79 3.13 -24.40
N GLY A 69 9.74 3.43 -25.17
CA GLY A 69 8.40 2.92 -24.92
C GLY A 69 7.79 3.50 -23.65
N TRP A 70 6.86 2.76 -23.07
CA TRP A 70 6.23 3.05 -21.79
C TRP A 70 7.13 2.62 -20.65
N VAL A 71 7.43 3.57 -19.76
CA VAL A 71 8.25 3.33 -18.56
C VAL A 71 7.35 3.40 -17.33
N SER A 72 7.10 2.26 -16.70
CA SER A 72 6.40 2.14 -15.42
C SER A 72 7.33 2.46 -14.25
N PHE A 73 6.85 3.24 -13.28
CA PHE A 73 7.62 3.64 -12.11
C PHE A 73 7.29 2.83 -10.85
N ASN A 74 6.29 1.95 -10.89
CA ASN A 74 5.89 1.10 -9.77
C ASN A 74 5.27 -0.22 -10.25
N SER A 75 5.48 -1.32 -9.53
CA SER A 75 4.77 -2.58 -9.83
C SER A 75 3.26 -2.44 -9.67
N THR A 76 2.77 -1.55 -8.79
CA THR A 76 1.33 -1.28 -8.66
C THR A 76 0.69 -0.65 -9.89
N ASP A 77 1.50 -0.15 -10.83
CA ASP A 77 1.02 0.26 -12.15
C ASP A 77 0.46 -0.92 -12.97
N CYS A 78 0.87 -2.14 -12.61
CA CYS A 78 0.62 -3.37 -13.36
C CYS A 78 -0.02 -4.50 -12.50
N ASP A 79 0.04 -4.36 -11.17
CA ASP A 79 -0.48 -5.28 -10.15
C ASP A 79 -1.22 -4.45 -9.10
N THR A 80 -2.48 -4.13 -9.39
CA THR A 80 -3.26 -3.13 -8.64
C THR A 80 -3.76 -3.65 -7.30
N ASP A 81 -3.84 -4.98 -7.13
CA ASP A 81 -4.21 -5.62 -5.87
C ASP A 81 -3.00 -6.18 -5.09
N ASP A 82 -1.78 -5.96 -5.59
CA ASP A 82 -0.50 -6.37 -4.99
C ASP A 82 -0.44 -7.88 -4.71
N ASN A 83 -1.05 -8.69 -5.58
CA ASN A 83 -1.10 -10.15 -5.43
C ASN A 83 0.12 -10.86 -6.04
N GLY A 84 1.05 -10.11 -6.63
CA GLY A 84 2.28 -10.59 -7.27
C GLY A 84 2.11 -11.04 -8.72
N ILE A 85 0.97 -10.74 -9.34
CA ILE A 85 0.60 -11.15 -10.70
C ILE A 85 0.06 -9.92 -11.45
N VAL A 86 0.37 -9.81 -12.74
CA VAL A 86 -0.28 -8.81 -13.59
C VAL A 86 -1.79 -9.02 -13.59
N ASP A 87 -2.54 -7.97 -13.33
CA ASP A 87 -4.00 -7.97 -13.44
C ASP A 87 -4.44 -8.02 -14.91
N LEU A 88 -4.47 -9.23 -15.49
CA LEU A 88 -4.90 -9.47 -16.88
C LEU A 88 -6.42 -9.33 -17.07
N SER A 89 -7.20 -9.40 -15.99
CA SER A 89 -8.67 -9.30 -16.02
C SER A 89 -9.20 -7.89 -15.81
N GLU A 90 -8.36 -6.93 -15.39
CA GLU A 90 -8.72 -5.52 -15.46
C GLU A 90 -8.53 -5.01 -16.89
N VAL A 91 -9.49 -4.22 -17.37
CA VAL A 91 -9.57 -3.66 -18.74
C VAL A 91 -8.41 -2.69 -19.09
N ARG A 92 -7.34 -2.65 -18.29
CA ARG A 92 -6.15 -1.81 -18.52
C ARG A 92 -4.86 -2.54 -18.15
N VAL A 93 -4.52 -3.62 -18.84
CA VAL A 93 -3.09 -3.99 -18.96
C VAL A 93 -2.45 -2.87 -19.77
N HIS A 94 -1.77 -1.95 -19.10
CA HIS A 94 -1.03 -0.89 -19.79
C HIS A 94 0.08 -1.56 -20.61
N PRO A 95 0.28 -1.21 -21.90
CA PRO A 95 1.24 -1.90 -22.77
C PRO A 95 2.69 -1.85 -22.27
N GLY A 96 3.01 -0.97 -21.32
CA GLY A 96 4.31 -0.91 -20.62
C GLY A 96 4.50 -1.93 -19.50
N CYS A 97 3.52 -2.79 -19.20
CA CYS A 97 3.62 -3.75 -18.11
C CYS A 97 4.42 -5.01 -18.49
N PRO A 98 5.24 -5.57 -17.57
CA PRO A 98 5.86 -6.87 -17.75
C PRO A 98 4.80 -7.98 -17.88
N ALA A 99 5.10 -9.07 -18.58
CA ALA A 99 4.20 -10.23 -18.66
C ALA A 99 4.48 -11.26 -17.54
N GLY A 100 3.43 -11.81 -16.93
CA GLY A 100 3.51 -12.93 -15.98
C GLY A 100 3.55 -12.50 -14.51
N THR A 101 4.31 -13.23 -13.69
CA THR A 101 4.55 -12.87 -12.29
C THR A 101 5.42 -11.61 -12.23
N ILE A 102 4.95 -10.56 -11.56
CA ILE A 102 5.72 -9.34 -11.38
C ILE A 102 6.40 -9.39 -10.03
N ALA A 103 7.70 -9.16 -10.06
CA ALA A 103 8.46 -8.98 -8.85
C ALA A 103 8.37 -7.49 -8.46
N SER A 104 7.95 -7.21 -7.23
CA SER A 104 7.65 -5.84 -6.75
C SER A 104 8.80 -4.85 -7.00
N TYR A 105 8.51 -3.72 -7.64
CA TYR A 105 9.49 -2.67 -7.96
C TYR A 105 8.92 -1.28 -7.79
N GLY A 106 9.79 -0.29 -7.73
CA GLY A 106 9.37 1.09 -7.88
C GLY A 106 10.49 2.08 -7.60
N VAL A 107 10.21 3.34 -7.89
CA VAL A 107 11.12 4.46 -7.64
C VAL A 107 10.72 5.19 -6.37
N LYS A 108 11.72 5.53 -5.56
CA LYS A 108 11.57 6.35 -4.36
C LYS A 108 12.21 7.72 -4.57
N VAL A 109 11.41 8.74 -4.37
CA VAL A 109 11.81 10.15 -4.34
C VAL A 109 11.72 10.66 -2.91
N PRO A 110 12.77 11.28 -2.34
CA PRO A 110 12.69 11.82 -0.99
C PRO A 110 11.72 13.00 -0.89
N GLU A 111 11.13 13.22 0.29
CA GLU A 111 10.21 14.34 0.56
C GLU A 111 10.89 15.71 0.39
N ALA A 112 12.18 15.77 0.74
CA ALA A 112 13.04 16.94 0.61
C ALA A 112 14.22 16.63 -0.33
N ASN A 113 15.25 17.48 -0.32
CA ASN A 113 16.45 17.23 -1.12
C ASN A 113 17.11 15.91 -0.72
N GLY A 114 17.53 15.13 -1.71
CA GLY A 114 18.23 13.87 -1.48
C GLY A 114 18.29 12.98 -2.71
N ASP A 115 18.94 11.84 -2.55
CA ASP A 115 19.15 10.87 -3.61
C ASP A 115 17.85 10.06 -3.86
N LEU A 116 17.50 9.86 -5.13
CA LEU A 116 16.49 8.91 -5.56
C LEU A 116 17.04 7.49 -5.43
N SER A 117 16.15 6.51 -5.41
CA SER A 117 16.51 5.09 -5.41
C SER A 117 15.43 4.23 -6.05
N GLY A 118 15.74 2.95 -6.25
CA GLY A 118 14.80 1.98 -6.83
C GLY A 118 14.91 1.84 -8.34
N TYR A 119 13.88 1.22 -8.92
CA TYR A 119 13.88 0.76 -10.31
C TYR A 119 12.54 1.07 -10.98
N ALA A 120 12.62 1.53 -12.23
CA ALA A 120 11.50 1.60 -13.16
C ALA A 120 11.64 0.50 -14.21
N TRP A 121 10.57 0.20 -14.94
CA TRP A 121 10.51 -0.86 -15.95
C TRP A 121 10.07 -0.31 -17.30
N SER A 122 10.83 -0.64 -18.34
CA SER A 122 10.45 -0.47 -19.75
C SER A 122 10.21 -1.85 -20.37
N GLU A 123 9.16 -1.98 -21.15
CA GLU A 123 8.89 -3.13 -22.00
C GLU A 123 9.92 -3.32 -23.13
N HIS A 124 10.54 -2.23 -23.60
CA HIS A 124 11.56 -2.27 -24.65
C HIS A 124 12.97 -2.57 -24.12
N PHE A 125 13.33 -2.00 -22.96
CA PHE A 125 14.71 -2.04 -22.45
C PHE A 125 14.87 -2.63 -21.06
N GLY A 126 13.77 -3.06 -20.42
CA GLY A 126 13.78 -3.64 -19.09
C GLY A 126 14.08 -2.62 -17.99
N TRP A 127 14.86 -3.03 -17.00
CA TRP A 127 15.10 -2.25 -15.78
C TRP A 127 15.88 -0.96 -16.04
N ILE A 128 15.35 0.13 -15.49
CA ILE A 128 15.98 1.45 -15.38
C ILE A 128 16.27 1.69 -13.90
N SER A 129 17.54 1.89 -13.54
CA SER A 129 17.98 2.09 -12.16
C SER A 129 18.19 3.56 -11.82
N PHE A 130 17.74 3.93 -10.62
CA PHE A 130 18.04 5.22 -9.97
C PHE A 130 19.01 5.05 -8.80
N ASN A 131 19.48 3.83 -8.52
CA ASN A 131 20.33 3.55 -7.38
C ASN A 131 21.77 4.03 -7.62
N ALA A 132 22.34 4.77 -6.67
CA ALA A 132 23.68 5.34 -6.79
C ALA A 132 24.78 4.34 -7.19
N THR A 133 24.65 3.06 -6.79
CA THR A 133 25.58 1.98 -7.15
C THR A 133 25.59 1.64 -8.64
N ASP A 134 24.46 1.84 -9.33
CA ASP A 134 24.31 1.55 -10.76
C ASP A 134 24.70 2.75 -11.64
N LEU A 135 24.93 3.93 -11.04
CA LEU A 135 25.15 5.19 -11.74
C LEU A 135 26.62 5.64 -11.79
N THR A 136 27.56 4.82 -11.32
CA THR A 136 28.98 5.18 -11.40
C THR A 136 29.45 5.35 -12.85
N GLY A 137 30.20 6.42 -13.15
CA GLY A 137 30.78 6.65 -14.47
C GLY A 137 29.83 7.30 -15.50
N CYS A 138 28.86 8.08 -15.03
CA CYS A 138 27.99 8.88 -15.90
C CYS A 138 28.79 9.82 -16.81
N PRO A 139 28.21 10.27 -17.95
CA PRO A 139 28.93 11.08 -18.93
C PRO A 139 29.42 12.43 -18.40
N SER A 140 28.64 13.09 -17.54
CA SER A 140 29.00 14.40 -17.00
C SER A 140 28.27 14.73 -15.69
N GLY A 141 28.77 15.72 -14.95
CA GLY A 141 28.11 16.24 -13.75
C GLY A 141 28.05 15.25 -12.58
N SER A 142 27.05 15.44 -11.71
CA SER A 142 26.77 14.53 -10.60
C SER A 142 26.11 13.28 -11.14
N CYS A 143 26.70 12.11 -10.91
CA CYS A 143 26.15 10.85 -11.37
C CYS A 143 24.93 10.35 -10.60
N LYS A 144 24.46 11.07 -9.59
CA LYS A 144 23.34 10.63 -8.76
C LYS A 144 22.02 11.00 -9.41
N ALA A 145 21.00 10.16 -9.29
CA ALA A 145 19.63 10.62 -9.42
C ALA A 145 19.27 11.36 -8.12
N GLU A 146 18.94 12.65 -8.19
CA GLU A 146 18.68 13.44 -6.98
C GLU A 146 17.56 14.44 -7.14
N ARG A 147 16.83 14.69 -6.04
CA ARG A 147 15.88 15.78 -5.92
C ARG A 147 16.57 17.00 -5.33
N ILE A 148 16.44 18.14 -5.99
CA ILE A 148 16.85 19.46 -5.49
C ILE A 148 15.67 20.42 -5.63
N GLY A 149 15.01 20.73 -4.52
CA GLY A 149 13.74 21.45 -4.49
C GLY A 149 12.67 20.67 -5.26
N ASN A 150 12.17 21.26 -6.33
CA ASN A 150 11.20 20.62 -7.22
C ASN A 150 11.86 20.05 -8.50
N GLN A 151 13.19 20.07 -8.61
CA GLN A 151 13.89 19.52 -9.78
C GLN A 151 14.42 18.12 -9.48
N ILE A 152 14.34 17.24 -10.47
CA ILE A 152 15.02 15.94 -10.48
C ILE A 152 16.23 16.06 -11.42
N LYS A 153 17.40 15.64 -10.93
CA LYS A 153 18.68 15.88 -11.60
C LYS A 153 19.56 14.65 -11.67
N GLY A 154 20.62 14.80 -12.46
CA GLY A 154 21.67 13.82 -12.68
C GLY A 154 21.23 12.72 -13.63
N TRP A 155 21.38 11.45 -13.24
CA TRP A 155 21.30 10.34 -14.20
C TRP A 155 20.49 9.15 -13.71
N ALA A 156 19.88 8.44 -14.64
CA ALA A 156 19.39 7.07 -14.48
C ALA A 156 20.11 6.15 -15.47
N ARG A 157 20.08 4.84 -15.22
CA ARG A 157 20.80 3.85 -16.04
C ARG A 157 19.90 2.72 -16.53
N ILE A 158 19.94 2.46 -17.83
CA ILE A 158 19.30 1.29 -18.44
C ILE A 158 20.21 0.08 -18.23
N LEU A 159 19.74 -0.88 -17.42
CA LEU A 159 20.59 -1.99 -16.98
C LEU A 159 20.90 -2.98 -18.11
N SER A 160 19.93 -3.25 -18.99
CA SER A 160 20.14 -4.17 -20.11
C SER A 160 21.26 -3.69 -21.05
N ILE A 161 21.33 -2.40 -21.34
CA ILE A 161 22.37 -1.79 -22.17
C ILE A 161 23.72 -1.79 -21.43
N ARG A 162 23.74 -1.40 -20.15
CA ARG A 162 24.96 -1.46 -19.33
C ARG A 162 25.55 -2.87 -19.28
N ASP A 163 24.70 -3.86 -18.98
CA ASP A 163 25.11 -5.24 -18.72
C ASP A 163 25.47 -5.98 -20.01
N ALA A 164 24.93 -5.54 -21.16
CA ALA A 164 25.38 -5.99 -22.47
C ALA A 164 26.85 -5.62 -22.76
N GLY A 165 27.37 -4.55 -22.15
CA GLY A 165 28.76 -4.13 -22.27
C GLY A 165 29.18 -3.94 -23.72
N ALA A 166 30.21 -4.66 -24.17
CA ALA A 166 30.67 -4.60 -25.57
C ALA A 166 29.60 -5.04 -26.59
N ASN A 167 28.60 -5.83 -26.16
CA ASN A 167 27.50 -6.29 -27.02
C ASN A 167 26.38 -5.25 -27.17
N ALA A 168 26.46 -4.11 -26.47
CA ALA A 168 25.46 -3.04 -26.51
C ALA A 168 25.45 -2.24 -27.83
N GLY A 169 26.21 -2.64 -28.85
CA GLY A 169 26.26 -1.93 -30.13
C GLY A 169 26.84 -0.51 -30.03
N GLY A 170 27.64 -0.23 -29.00
CA GLY A 170 28.21 1.09 -28.72
C GLY A 170 27.33 1.97 -27.83
N TRP A 171 26.15 1.52 -27.44
CA TRP A 171 25.28 2.25 -26.52
C TRP A 171 25.79 2.14 -25.08
N SER A 172 25.65 3.24 -24.34
CA SER A 172 26.04 3.31 -22.93
C SER A 172 24.83 3.23 -22.01
N GLY A 173 23.64 3.61 -22.47
CA GLY A 173 22.38 3.39 -21.76
C GLY A 173 22.17 4.37 -20.60
N TRP A 174 22.58 5.62 -20.81
CA TRP A 174 22.44 6.69 -19.83
C TRP A 174 21.20 7.53 -20.12
N ILE A 175 20.51 7.94 -19.06
CA ILE A 175 19.37 8.85 -19.15
C ILE A 175 19.68 10.07 -18.26
N GLN A 176 19.78 11.25 -18.84
CA GLN A 176 20.00 12.51 -18.15
C GLN A 176 18.65 13.09 -17.68
N LEU A 177 18.50 13.33 -16.37
CA LEU A 177 17.25 13.80 -15.75
C LEU A 177 17.14 15.35 -15.74
N ASP A 178 18.27 16.05 -15.90
CA ASP A 178 18.36 17.51 -16.08
C ASP A 178 19.21 17.80 -17.33
N PRO A 179 18.62 17.74 -18.55
CA PRO A 179 19.38 17.80 -19.80
C PRO A 179 20.03 19.16 -20.11
N LEU A 180 19.80 20.21 -19.30
CA LEU A 180 20.46 21.53 -19.41
C LEU A 180 20.53 22.15 -20.83
N ILE A 181 19.61 21.80 -21.73
CA ILE A 181 19.40 22.54 -22.98
C ILE A 181 18.34 23.61 -22.67
N ALA A 182 18.59 24.87 -23.02
CA ALA A 182 17.72 26.00 -22.72
C ALA A 182 16.28 25.76 -23.24
N GLY A 183 15.38 25.35 -22.34
CA GLY A 183 13.98 25.01 -22.60
C GLY A 183 13.27 24.59 -21.30
N PRO A 184 11.93 24.42 -21.28
CA PRO A 184 11.15 24.05 -20.08
C PRO A 184 11.36 22.60 -19.61
N ASP A 185 12.46 21.96 -19.99
CA ASP A 185 12.50 20.52 -20.24
C ASP A 185 13.17 19.69 -19.14
N THR A 186 13.44 20.26 -17.96
CA THR A 186 13.96 19.48 -16.82
C THR A 186 12.84 18.71 -16.14
N VAL A 187 13.11 17.48 -15.68
CA VAL A 187 12.15 16.75 -14.86
C VAL A 187 11.89 17.54 -13.58
N THR A 188 10.64 17.94 -13.39
CA THR A 188 10.20 18.72 -12.21
C THR A 188 9.00 18.08 -11.55
N LEU A 189 8.90 18.27 -10.24
CA LEU A 189 7.75 17.86 -9.44
C LEU A 189 6.83 19.07 -9.22
N ASP A 190 5.63 19.01 -9.79
CA ASP A 190 4.54 19.92 -9.50
C ASP A 190 3.84 19.48 -8.21
N VAL A 191 4.06 20.27 -7.16
CA VAL A 191 3.51 20.03 -5.81
C VAL A 191 2.18 20.74 -5.57
N ALA A 192 1.57 21.34 -6.60
CA ALA A 192 0.31 22.08 -6.46
C ALA A 192 -0.94 21.19 -6.35
N SER A 193 -0.86 19.93 -6.75
CA SER A 193 -1.93 18.92 -6.67
C SER A 193 -1.49 17.70 -5.87
N SER A 194 -2.43 16.95 -5.32
CA SER A 194 -2.21 15.60 -4.76
C SER A 194 -3.08 14.59 -5.53
N PRO A 195 -2.51 13.47 -6.04
CA PRO A 195 -1.08 13.17 -6.04
C PRO A 195 -0.28 14.21 -6.84
N HIS A 196 0.95 14.47 -6.39
CA HIS A 196 1.86 15.37 -7.07
C HIS A 196 2.19 14.81 -8.46
N LYS A 197 2.49 15.69 -9.42
CA LYS A 197 2.68 15.32 -10.82
C LYS A 197 4.08 15.68 -11.27
N PHE A 198 4.78 14.76 -11.93
CA PHE A 198 6.00 15.12 -12.64
C PHE A 198 5.68 15.86 -13.93
N LYS A 199 6.61 16.68 -14.40
CA LYS A 199 6.57 17.39 -15.69
C LYS A 199 7.96 17.41 -16.30
N GLY A 200 8.01 17.70 -17.61
CA GLY A 200 9.27 17.88 -18.33
C GLY A 200 9.82 16.56 -18.86
N TYR A 201 11.10 16.57 -19.23
CA TYR A 201 11.71 15.50 -19.99
C TYR A 201 13.06 15.08 -19.42
N ALA A 202 13.37 13.80 -19.59
CA ALA A 202 14.73 13.28 -19.49
C ALA A 202 15.25 12.93 -20.89
N TYR A 203 16.56 12.77 -21.06
CA TYR A 203 17.16 12.55 -22.37
C TYR A 203 18.20 11.43 -22.36
N SER A 204 18.20 10.59 -23.39
CA SER A 204 19.28 9.64 -23.70
C SER A 204 19.80 9.94 -25.09
N ASP A 205 21.13 9.94 -25.25
CA ASP A 205 21.77 10.09 -26.56
C ASP A 205 21.35 8.95 -27.52
N GLU A 206 21.02 7.78 -26.97
CA GLU A 206 20.68 6.59 -27.74
C GLU A 206 19.17 6.47 -28.03
N LEU A 207 18.32 6.89 -27.09
CA LEU A 207 16.87 6.64 -27.13
C LEU A 207 16.01 7.91 -27.21
N GLY A 208 16.62 9.09 -27.20
CA GLY A 208 15.91 10.36 -27.31
C GLY A 208 15.25 10.81 -26.01
N TRP A 209 14.13 11.50 -26.12
CA TRP A 209 13.41 12.09 -24.98
C TRP A 209 12.50 11.08 -24.29
N LEU A 210 12.46 11.18 -22.96
CA LEU A 210 11.51 10.50 -22.08
C LEU A 210 10.66 11.56 -21.37
N GLN A 211 9.38 11.63 -21.71
CA GLN A 211 8.42 12.58 -21.15
C GLN A 211 7.77 12.02 -19.88
N PHE A 212 7.76 12.82 -18.81
CA PHE A 212 7.18 12.40 -17.52
C PHE A 212 5.68 12.73 -17.38
N ASN A 213 5.13 13.56 -18.26
CA ASN A 213 3.71 13.92 -18.29
C ASN A 213 3.05 13.77 -19.69
N PRO A 214 3.12 12.57 -20.31
CA PRO A 214 2.43 12.33 -21.58
C PRO A 214 0.91 12.35 -21.40
N GLU A 215 0.16 12.65 -22.47
CA GLU A 215 -1.30 12.79 -22.44
C GLU A 215 -2.04 11.52 -21.99
N LYS A 216 -1.55 10.34 -22.38
CA LYS A 216 -2.15 9.03 -22.04
C LYS A 216 -1.43 8.29 -20.91
N GLY A 217 -0.68 9.02 -20.09
CA GLY A 217 0.03 8.47 -18.94
C GLY A 217 0.28 9.57 -17.90
N GLY A 218 1.53 9.69 -17.46
CA GLY A 218 1.94 10.65 -16.47
C GLY A 218 2.47 9.96 -15.23
N VAL A 219 3.62 10.43 -14.78
CA VAL A 219 4.25 10.00 -13.54
C VAL A 219 3.75 10.88 -12.41
N SER A 220 3.37 10.24 -11.31
CA SER A 220 2.92 10.85 -10.08
C SER A 220 3.84 10.52 -8.92
N TYR A 221 3.81 11.38 -7.93
CA TYR A 221 4.48 11.17 -6.66
C TYR A 221 3.48 11.41 -5.53
N GLU A 222 3.41 10.48 -4.59
CA GLU A 222 2.63 10.64 -3.38
C GLU A 222 3.26 9.78 -2.28
N ASN A 223 3.44 10.36 -1.10
CA ASN A 223 4.04 9.62 -0.01
C ASN A 223 3.08 8.51 0.47
N PRO A 224 3.62 7.36 0.93
CA PRO A 224 2.79 6.27 1.41
C PRO A 224 1.88 6.75 2.55
N SER A 225 0.67 6.22 2.55
CA SER A 225 -0.27 6.49 3.62
C SER A 225 0.16 5.79 4.90
N THR A 226 0.19 6.52 6.00
CA THR A 226 0.46 5.94 7.32
C THR A 226 -0.75 6.11 8.23
N VAL A 227 -1.04 5.10 9.03
CA VAL A 227 -2.05 5.16 10.09
C VAL A 227 -1.49 4.51 11.34
N ASP A 228 -1.74 5.13 12.48
CA ASP A 228 -1.33 4.67 13.81
C ASP A 228 -2.53 4.82 14.75
N LEU A 229 -3.05 3.68 15.20
CA LEU A 229 -4.17 3.53 16.12
C LEU A 229 -3.63 3.20 17.50
N LYS A 230 -4.16 3.88 18.52
CA LYS A 230 -3.81 3.65 19.91
C LYS A 230 -5.03 3.55 20.79
N ILE A 231 -4.98 2.62 21.73
CA ILE A 231 -5.96 2.46 22.79
C ILE A 231 -5.27 2.83 24.10
N ASN A 232 -5.80 3.82 24.83
CA ASN A 232 -5.18 4.40 26.02
C ASN A 232 -3.69 4.75 25.81
N GLY A 233 -3.34 5.20 24.60
CA GLY A 233 -1.96 5.55 24.21
C GLY A 233 -1.03 4.36 23.94
N LYS A 234 -1.56 3.15 23.73
CA LYS A 234 -0.77 1.93 23.50
C LYS A 234 -1.22 1.19 22.23
N ASP A 235 -0.28 0.44 21.66
CA ASP A 235 -0.47 -0.42 20.47
C ASP A 235 -0.97 -1.83 20.85
N ALA A 236 -1.09 -2.11 22.15
CA ALA A 236 -1.75 -3.28 22.70
C ALA A 236 -2.17 -3.00 24.14
N ILE A 237 -3.35 -3.46 24.52
CA ILE A 237 -3.78 -3.52 25.92
C ILE A 237 -3.71 -4.98 26.35
N VAL A 238 -2.78 -5.27 27.26
CA VAL A 238 -2.58 -6.62 27.82
C VAL A 238 -3.36 -6.79 29.13
N SER A 239 -3.58 -8.05 29.50
CA SER A 239 -4.33 -8.44 30.70
C SER A 239 -3.80 -7.74 31.95
N GLY A 240 -4.68 -7.05 32.69
CA GLY A 240 -4.35 -6.36 33.94
C GLY A 240 -4.26 -4.84 33.82
N GLU A 241 -4.21 -4.31 32.60
CA GLU A 241 -4.13 -2.87 32.36
C GLU A 241 -5.50 -2.20 32.20
N ALA A 242 -6.53 -2.99 31.90
CA ALA A 242 -7.93 -2.55 31.83
C ALA A 242 -8.87 -3.65 32.34
N THR A 243 -9.87 -3.24 33.11
CA THR A 243 -10.97 -4.10 33.58
C THR A 243 -12.22 -3.87 32.75
N LEU A 244 -13.11 -4.86 32.69
CA LEU A 244 -14.42 -4.67 32.05
C LEU A 244 -15.15 -3.45 32.65
N GLY A 245 -15.63 -2.55 31.79
CA GLY A 245 -16.31 -1.31 32.20
C GLY A 245 -15.40 -0.09 32.39
N THR A 246 -14.07 -0.25 32.27
CA THR A 246 -13.15 0.89 32.16
C THR A 246 -13.32 1.56 30.80
N PRO A 247 -13.51 2.90 30.72
CA PRO A 247 -13.53 3.59 29.44
C PRO A 247 -12.23 3.38 28.66
N LEU A 248 -12.35 3.18 27.35
CA LEU A 248 -11.22 3.11 26.43
C LEU A 248 -11.09 4.42 25.67
N ASN A 249 -9.93 5.04 25.75
CA ASN A 249 -9.60 6.23 24.97
C ASN A 249 -8.98 5.79 23.64
N ILE A 250 -9.70 5.97 22.54
CA ILE A 250 -9.24 5.62 21.20
C ILE A 250 -8.70 6.87 20.53
N THR A 251 -7.43 6.81 20.12
CA THR A 251 -6.75 7.89 19.41
C THR A 251 -6.15 7.34 18.12
N TRP A 252 -6.16 8.13 17.06
CA TRP A 252 -5.48 7.77 15.83
C TRP A 252 -4.79 8.97 15.20
N THR A 253 -3.71 8.69 14.48
CA THR A 253 -3.07 9.63 13.57
C THR A 253 -3.02 9.02 12.18
N SER A 254 -3.19 9.86 11.16
CA SER A 254 -3.05 9.44 9.77
C SER A 254 -2.31 10.51 8.96
N GLN A 255 -1.52 10.08 7.98
CA GLN A 255 -0.82 10.96 7.05
C GLN A 255 -1.04 10.47 5.62
N ASN A 256 -1.10 11.42 4.69
CA ASN A 256 -1.31 11.17 3.26
C ASN A 256 -2.62 10.39 2.95
N THR A 257 -3.65 10.55 3.79
CA THR A 257 -4.94 9.85 3.64
C THR A 257 -6.07 10.80 3.21
N VAL A 258 -6.95 10.33 2.33
CA VAL A 258 -8.20 11.01 1.94
C VAL A 258 -9.33 10.75 2.93
N SER A 259 -9.43 9.52 3.46
CA SER A 259 -10.47 9.15 4.40
C SER A 259 -10.03 7.99 5.28
N CYS A 260 -10.58 7.90 6.49
CA CYS A 260 -10.39 6.76 7.39
C CYS A 260 -11.73 6.30 7.96
N ILE A 261 -11.88 4.98 8.10
CA ILE A 261 -13.08 4.31 8.59
C ILE A 261 -12.68 3.31 9.68
N ALA A 262 -13.40 3.31 10.79
CA ALA A 262 -13.28 2.25 11.78
C ALA A 262 -13.89 0.96 11.22
N LYS A 263 -13.07 -0.07 11.00
CA LYS A 263 -13.48 -1.34 10.38
C LYS A 263 -13.74 -2.45 11.38
N GLN A 264 -13.30 -2.30 12.63
CA GLN A 264 -13.50 -3.29 13.67
C GLN A 264 -13.36 -2.67 15.06
N GLY A 265 -14.12 -3.18 16.01
CA GLY A 265 -14.09 -2.74 17.41
C GLY A 265 -15.49 -2.55 17.97
N TYR A 266 -15.67 -2.89 19.25
CA TYR A 266 -16.96 -2.74 19.90
C TYR A 266 -17.33 -1.26 20.04
N GLY A 267 -18.49 -0.88 19.52
CA GLY A 267 -18.91 0.52 19.43
C GLY A 267 -18.06 1.38 18.48
N PHE A 268 -17.14 0.75 17.74
CA PHE A 268 -16.15 1.39 16.87
C PHE A 268 -16.11 0.66 15.53
N TRP A 269 -17.23 0.65 14.82
CA TRP A 269 -17.39 -0.07 13.57
C TRP A 269 -18.25 0.70 12.57
N ASN A 270 -17.83 0.71 11.30
CA ASN A 270 -18.45 1.42 10.18
C ASN A 270 -18.67 2.93 10.42
N THR A 271 -17.88 3.53 11.30
CA THR A 271 -17.91 4.97 11.57
C THR A 271 -16.81 5.67 10.79
N PRO A 272 -17.12 6.69 9.96
CA PRO A 272 -16.12 7.61 9.45
C PRO A 272 -15.45 8.35 10.60
N ILE A 273 -14.11 8.40 10.60
CA ILE A 273 -13.33 9.00 11.70
C ILE A 273 -12.45 10.18 11.24
N GLY A 274 -12.65 10.68 10.01
CA GLY A 274 -11.90 11.82 9.48
C GLY A 274 -10.42 11.50 9.18
N THR A 275 -9.60 12.53 8.93
CA THR A 275 -8.17 12.42 8.57
C THR A 275 -7.28 13.28 9.49
N ASN A 276 -5.96 13.07 9.42
CA ASN A 276 -4.89 13.80 10.13
C ASN A 276 -4.69 13.37 11.59
N SER A 277 -5.69 13.59 12.44
CA SER A 277 -5.63 13.19 13.85
C SER A 277 -7.02 13.31 14.46
N GLY A 278 -7.43 12.32 15.24
CA GLY A 278 -8.69 12.38 15.96
C GLY A 278 -8.67 11.59 17.26
N SER A 279 -9.59 11.94 18.13
CA SER A 279 -9.86 11.21 19.36
C SER A 279 -11.35 10.93 19.42
N ASN A 280 -11.73 9.66 19.61
CA ASN A 280 -13.10 9.28 19.88
C ASN A 280 -13.14 8.62 21.26
N PRO A 281 -13.53 9.36 22.32
CA PRO A 281 -13.69 8.76 23.63
C PRO A 281 -14.92 7.86 23.59
N ILE A 282 -14.71 6.54 23.59
CA ILE A 282 -15.80 5.57 23.65
C ILE A 282 -15.89 5.06 25.08
N THR A 283 -16.98 5.45 25.75
CA THR A 283 -17.36 4.82 27.01
C THR A 283 -17.88 3.43 26.67
N THR A 284 -17.00 2.43 26.63
CA THR A 284 -17.41 1.05 26.39
C THR A 284 -18.21 0.55 27.60
N GLN A 285 -19.54 0.66 27.54
CA GLN A 285 -20.37 -0.29 28.27
C GLN A 285 -20.24 -1.64 27.57
N ALA A 286 -19.31 -2.43 28.11
CA ALA A 286 -19.32 -3.88 28.20
C ALA A 286 -19.75 -4.65 26.94
N VAL A 287 -18.77 -5.16 26.16
CA VAL A 287 -18.77 -6.56 25.72
C VAL A 287 -17.32 -7.01 25.59
N PHE A 288 -17.03 -8.23 26.07
CA PHE A 288 -15.78 -8.93 25.80
C PHE A 288 -15.69 -9.22 24.30
N SER A 289 -14.95 -8.41 23.55
CA SER A 289 -14.65 -8.68 22.14
C SER A 289 -13.21 -9.18 22.05
N SER A 290 -13.02 -10.40 21.56
CA SER A 290 -11.68 -10.93 21.26
C SER A 290 -11.11 -10.36 19.95
N LEU A 291 -11.90 -9.58 19.21
CA LEU A 291 -11.49 -8.97 17.97
C LEU A 291 -10.78 -7.64 18.23
N PRO A 292 -9.63 -7.37 17.56
CA PRO A 292 -8.91 -6.11 17.71
C PRO A 292 -9.74 -4.92 17.22
N TYR A 293 -9.40 -3.74 17.69
CA TYR A 293 -9.84 -2.49 17.10
C TYR A 293 -9.05 -2.27 15.81
N LYS A 294 -9.73 -1.95 14.70
CA LYS A 294 -9.12 -1.76 13.39
C LYS A 294 -9.57 -0.45 12.77
N ILE A 295 -8.60 0.30 12.25
CA ILE A 295 -8.85 1.42 11.35
C ILE A 295 -8.29 1.06 9.98
N GLU A 296 -9.00 1.48 8.94
CA GLU A 296 -8.55 1.41 7.56
C GLU A 296 -8.73 2.78 6.91
N CYS A 297 -7.70 3.25 6.22
CA CYS A 297 -7.64 4.53 5.56
C CYS A 297 -7.36 4.37 4.07
N THR A 298 -8.02 5.17 3.26
CA THR A 298 -7.71 5.34 1.84
C THR A 298 -6.68 6.44 1.67
N GLY A 299 -5.60 6.13 0.98
CA GLY A 299 -4.51 7.04 0.66
C GLY A 299 -4.81 8.03 -0.45
N LEU A 300 -4.01 9.09 -0.51
CA LEU A 300 -4.00 10.07 -1.61
C LEU A 300 -3.56 9.46 -2.96
N ASP A 301 -2.79 8.38 -2.88
CA ASP A 301 -2.38 7.51 -3.99
C ASP A 301 -3.44 6.46 -4.37
N GLY A 302 -4.56 6.39 -3.62
CA GLY A 302 -5.62 5.40 -3.79
C GLY A 302 -5.33 4.05 -3.12
N THR A 303 -4.17 3.86 -2.50
CA THR A 303 -3.86 2.63 -1.76
C THR A 303 -4.57 2.60 -0.41
N THR A 304 -4.50 1.47 0.29
CA THR A 304 -5.13 1.31 1.61
C THR A 304 -4.07 1.12 2.68
N ALA A 305 -4.13 1.92 3.74
CA ALA A 305 -3.33 1.74 4.95
C ALA A 305 -4.23 1.32 6.10
N PHE A 306 -3.78 0.43 6.97
CA PHE A 306 -4.56 -0.01 8.13
C PHE A 306 -3.68 -0.20 9.36
N ASP A 307 -4.31 -0.13 10.53
CA ASP A 307 -3.67 -0.49 11.79
C ASP A 307 -4.67 -1.20 12.72
N GLU A 308 -4.14 -2.09 13.55
CA GLU A 308 -4.91 -2.98 14.43
C GLU A 308 -4.33 -3.02 15.84
N VAL A 309 -5.17 -2.71 16.83
CA VAL A 309 -4.79 -2.79 18.24
C VAL A 309 -5.58 -3.89 18.95
N PRO A 310 -4.91 -4.95 19.44
CA PRO A 310 -5.56 -5.96 20.27
C PRO A 310 -5.84 -5.40 21.67
N VAL A 311 -7.03 -5.69 22.19
CA VAL A 311 -7.45 -5.32 23.55
C VAL A 311 -7.87 -6.58 24.29
N THR A 312 -7.09 -6.98 25.29
CA THR A 312 -7.42 -8.09 26.18
C THR A 312 -7.86 -7.54 27.54
N LEU A 313 -9.15 -7.68 27.83
CA LEU A 313 -9.71 -7.25 29.11
C LEU A 313 -9.65 -8.39 30.14
N LEU A 314 -9.46 -8.05 31.42
CA LEU A 314 -9.67 -9.00 32.51
C LEU A 314 -11.10 -8.86 33.07
N CYS A 315 -11.74 -10.01 33.27
CA CYS A 315 -12.94 -10.13 34.11
C CYS A 315 -12.50 -10.21 35.57
N VAL A 316 -12.89 -9.22 36.39
CA VAL A 316 -12.75 -9.33 37.84
C VAL A 316 -13.95 -10.11 38.35
N GLY A 317 -13.72 -11.36 38.75
CA GLY A 317 -14.76 -12.17 39.39
C GLY A 317 -15.21 -11.54 40.71
N GLY A 318 -16.51 -11.50 40.95
CA GLY A 318 -17.08 -10.87 42.13
C GLY A 318 -18.59 -11.06 42.22
N CYS A 319 -19.15 -10.81 43.40
CA CYS A 319 -20.59 -10.86 43.64
C CYS A 319 -21.06 -9.54 44.22
N ASP A 320 -22.32 -9.18 43.94
CA ASP A 320 -22.99 -8.07 44.62
C ASP A 320 -22.89 -8.24 46.13
N THR A 321 -22.63 -7.14 46.84
CA THR A 321 -22.54 -7.17 48.31
C THR A 321 -23.89 -7.36 48.97
N SER A 322 -24.98 -7.14 48.25
CA SER A 322 -26.35 -7.16 48.75
C SER A 322 -27.10 -8.40 48.26
N TRP A 323 -27.73 -9.11 49.19
CA TRP A 323 -28.67 -10.19 48.88
C TRP A 323 -30.06 -9.62 48.60
N SER A 324 -30.82 -10.30 47.73
CA SER A 324 -32.23 -10.01 47.51
C SER A 324 -33.06 -10.26 48.77
N ALA A 325 -34.29 -9.73 48.80
CA ALA A 325 -35.22 -10.03 49.86
C ALA A 325 -35.49 -11.54 49.92
N CYS A 326 -35.63 -12.08 51.13
CA CYS A 326 -35.92 -13.49 51.31
C CYS A 326 -37.23 -13.88 50.61
N SER A 327 -37.22 -14.95 49.83
CA SER A 327 -38.38 -15.36 49.01
C SER A 327 -39.63 -15.70 49.82
N LYS A 328 -39.47 -15.98 51.12
CA LYS A 328 -40.57 -16.23 52.07
C LYS A 328 -40.29 -15.52 53.38
N ALA A 329 -41.33 -15.04 54.06
CA ALA A 329 -41.22 -14.45 55.40
C ALA A 329 -41.11 -15.49 56.53
N CYS A 330 -41.51 -16.73 56.25
CA CYS A 330 -41.43 -17.88 57.15
C CYS A 330 -41.28 -19.17 56.34
N GLY A 331 -40.89 -20.27 56.98
CA GLY A 331 -40.55 -21.56 56.37
C GLY A 331 -39.10 -21.60 55.91
N THR A 332 -38.81 -22.39 54.89
CA THR A 332 -37.49 -22.42 54.23
C THR A 332 -37.47 -21.43 53.07
N GLY A 333 -37.04 -20.19 53.35
CA GLY A 333 -36.83 -19.16 52.34
C GLY A 333 -35.43 -19.18 51.73
N THR A 334 -35.31 -18.70 50.49
CA THR A 334 -34.04 -18.53 49.75
C THR A 334 -33.88 -17.08 49.34
N GLN A 335 -32.65 -16.57 49.40
CA GLN A 335 -32.27 -15.28 48.84
C GLN A 335 -31.17 -15.50 47.80
N SER A 336 -31.07 -14.58 46.85
CA SER A 336 -30.14 -14.64 45.73
C SER A 336 -29.34 -13.35 45.59
N ARG A 337 -28.14 -13.45 45.04
CA ARG A 337 -27.35 -12.29 44.59
C ARG A 337 -26.74 -12.59 43.22
N THR A 338 -26.37 -11.54 42.50
CA THR A 338 -25.73 -11.68 41.19
C THR A 338 -24.22 -11.80 41.38
N CYS A 339 -23.61 -12.75 40.69
CA CYS A 339 -22.17 -12.92 40.60
C CYS A 339 -21.71 -12.89 39.15
N THR A 340 -20.43 -12.56 38.94
CA THR A 340 -19.76 -12.56 37.65
C THR A 340 -18.62 -13.57 37.68
N SER A 341 -18.58 -14.47 36.70
CA SER A 341 -17.51 -15.47 36.56
C SER A 341 -16.21 -14.85 36.03
N SER A 342 -15.12 -15.63 36.05
CA SER A 342 -13.86 -15.28 35.38
C SER A 342 -13.98 -15.19 33.85
N THR A 343 -15.08 -15.68 33.27
CA THR A 343 -15.43 -15.59 31.84
C THR A 343 -16.46 -14.50 31.55
N CYS A 344 -16.73 -13.62 32.53
CA CYS A 344 -17.71 -12.54 32.42
C CYS A 344 -19.18 -13.01 32.27
N ASP A 345 -19.49 -14.26 32.63
CA ASP A 345 -20.86 -14.77 32.65
C ASP A 345 -21.54 -14.38 33.97
N SER A 346 -22.74 -13.83 33.89
CA SER A 346 -23.58 -13.56 35.05
C SER A 346 -24.24 -14.84 35.53
N TYR A 347 -24.14 -15.15 36.81
CA TYR A 347 -24.83 -16.29 37.42
C TYR A 347 -25.39 -15.91 38.80
N PRO A 348 -26.51 -16.51 39.22
CA PRO A 348 -27.05 -16.32 40.55
C PRO A 348 -26.30 -17.19 41.56
N GLU A 349 -25.96 -16.62 42.71
CA GLU A 349 -25.62 -17.38 43.92
C GLU A 349 -26.83 -17.36 44.86
N GLU A 350 -27.16 -18.51 45.45
CA GLU A 350 -28.32 -18.68 46.32
C GLU A 350 -27.92 -19.19 47.69
N GLN A 351 -28.61 -18.71 48.73
CA GLN A 351 -28.48 -19.23 50.09
C GLN A 351 -29.80 -19.19 50.86
N SER A 352 -29.91 -19.99 51.91
CA SER A 352 -31.06 -19.95 52.83
C SER A 352 -31.08 -18.64 53.62
N CYS A 353 -32.26 -18.02 53.75
CA CYS A 353 -32.42 -16.73 54.44
C CYS A 353 -33.30 -16.77 55.70
N ASN A 354 -34.13 -17.79 55.88
CA ASN A 354 -34.78 -18.06 57.16
C ASN A 354 -35.21 -19.53 57.29
N THR A 355 -35.43 -19.93 58.55
CA THR A 355 -36.00 -21.21 58.96
C THR A 355 -37.18 -21.02 59.92
N ASN A 356 -37.69 -19.79 60.05
CA ASN A 356 -38.74 -19.44 61.01
C ASN A 356 -39.99 -20.29 60.76
N ALA A 357 -40.53 -20.94 61.79
CA ALA A 357 -41.78 -21.69 61.63
C ALA A 357 -42.90 -20.75 61.14
N CYS A 358 -43.56 -21.10 60.04
CA CYS A 358 -44.79 -20.41 59.66
C CYS A 358 -45.86 -20.74 60.70
N ASN A 359 -46.29 -19.75 61.47
CA ASN A 359 -47.47 -19.90 62.31
C ASN A 359 -48.66 -20.12 61.36
N GLN A 360 -49.06 -21.38 61.18
CA GLN A 360 -50.37 -21.66 60.63
C GLN A 360 -51.37 -21.13 61.64
N SER A 361 -52.09 -20.07 61.27
CA SER A 361 -53.30 -19.71 61.99
C SER A 361 -54.18 -20.96 61.96
N SER A 362 -54.47 -21.48 63.15
CA SER A 362 -55.24 -22.69 63.39
C SER A 362 -56.69 -22.48 62.97
N TRP A 363 -56.94 -22.42 61.67
CA TRP A 363 -58.29 -22.48 61.12
C TRP A 363 -58.69 -23.95 61.06
N ARG A 364 -59.51 -24.34 62.02
CA ARG A 364 -60.21 -25.62 62.03
C ARG A 364 -61.45 -25.45 61.15
N GLU A 365 -61.54 -26.20 60.06
CA GLU A 365 -62.82 -26.38 59.38
C GLU A 365 -63.83 -26.94 60.39
N VAL A 366 -64.91 -26.20 60.64
CA VAL A 366 -66.06 -26.70 61.39
C VAL A 366 -67.10 -27.03 60.34
N ALA A 367 -67.39 -28.32 60.17
CA ALA A 367 -68.50 -28.75 59.31
C ALA A 367 -69.82 -28.19 59.88
N PRO A 368 -70.69 -27.59 59.06
CA PRO A 368 -72.01 -27.14 59.51
C PRO A 368 -72.87 -28.36 59.86
N GLU A 369 -73.57 -28.28 61.00
CA GLU A 369 -74.51 -29.32 61.50
C GLU A 369 -75.72 -29.54 60.59
#